data_AF-A0A094ZKX2-F1
#
_entry.id   AF-A0A094ZKX2-F1
#
_cell.length_a   1.000
_cell.length_b   1.000
_cell.length_c   1.000
_cell.angle_alpha   90.00
_cell.angle_beta   90.00
_cell.angle_gamma   90.00
#
_symmetry.space_group_name_H-M   'P 1'
#
loop_
_entity.id
_entity.type
_entity.pdbx_description
1 polymer ?
#
loop_
_entity_poly.entity_id
_entity_poly.type
_entity_poly.pdbx_seq_one_letter_code
_entity_poly.pdbx_strand_id
1 'polypeptide(L)'
;AYVYYGEDLLEKGKAGQAVAILKEASAPYEKAIRAAREYTKVEGVSLSTKPPDHCFFRRLPGLIERTHNKCERENGLIYHQKVPSVAPFLEIKAEYGIAAPKEPELNFELDPRWKDAYVGFDTSKVVENILSNSKNSKDHKHSGTKDEPVEPVREMPIFSTDKDPKNDSGCVIS
;
A
#
# COMPACT_ATOMS: atom_id res chain seq x y z
N ALA A 1 -13.43 6.79 -0.63
CA ALA A 1 -14.62 6.51 0.19
C ALA A 1 -15.65 7.65 0.07
N TYR A 2 -15.39 8.83 0.66
CA TYR A 2 -16.31 9.98 0.62
C TYR A 2 -16.85 10.33 -0.78
N VAL A 3 -15.98 10.37 -1.80
CA VAL A 3 -16.38 10.66 -3.19
C VAL A 3 -17.49 9.73 -3.67
N TYR A 4 -17.22 8.42 -3.70
CA TYR A 4 -18.17 7.42 -4.17
C TYR A 4 -19.42 7.32 -3.29
N TYR A 5 -19.29 7.59 -1.99
CA TYR A 5 -20.47 7.63 -1.11
C TYR A 5 -21.37 8.84 -1.42
N GLY A 6 -20.78 9.99 -1.75
CA GLY A 6 -21.52 11.15 -2.23
C GLY A 6 -22.27 10.86 -3.53
N GLU A 7 -21.65 10.12 -4.45
CA GLU A 7 -22.31 9.67 -5.69
C GLU A 7 -23.49 8.72 -5.40
N ASP A 8 -23.30 7.72 -4.56
CA ASP A 8 -24.36 6.79 -4.14
C ASP A 8 -25.53 7.51 -3.44
N LEU A 9 -25.24 8.48 -2.56
CA LEU A 9 -26.28 9.30 -1.93
C LEU A 9 -27.03 10.15 -2.96
N LEU A 10 -26.34 10.68 -3.96
CA LEU A 10 -26.95 11.46 -5.03
C LEU A 10 -27.89 10.58 -5.87
N GLU A 11 -27.47 9.36 -6.22
CA GLU A 11 -28.31 8.37 -6.93
C GLU A 11 -29.55 7.99 -6.12
N LYS A 12 -29.44 7.91 -4.80
CA LYS A 12 -30.56 7.70 -3.87
C LYS A 12 -31.43 8.95 -3.66
N GLY A 13 -31.17 10.03 -4.40
CA GLY A 13 -31.92 11.29 -4.32
C GLY A 13 -31.66 12.09 -3.03
N LYS A 14 -30.59 11.78 -2.28
CA LYS A 14 -30.20 12.48 -1.04
C LYS A 14 -29.11 13.52 -1.30
N ALA A 15 -29.36 14.43 -2.25
CA ALA A 15 -28.39 15.42 -2.72
C ALA A 15 -27.86 16.36 -1.62
N GLY A 16 -28.69 16.76 -0.65
CA GLY A 16 -28.25 17.60 0.47
C GLY A 16 -27.21 16.90 1.35
N GLN A 17 -27.37 15.59 1.58
CA GLN A 17 -26.40 14.76 2.30
C GLN A 17 -25.13 14.55 1.49
N ALA A 18 -25.26 14.30 0.17
CA ALA A 18 -24.12 14.14 -0.73
C ALA A 18 -23.20 15.38 -0.72
N VAL A 19 -23.76 16.59 -0.75
CA VAL A 19 -22.99 17.84 -0.64
C VAL A 19 -22.23 17.92 0.68
N ALA A 20 -22.87 17.59 1.81
CA ALA A 20 -22.22 17.62 3.12
C ALA A 20 -21.02 16.65 3.20
N ILE A 21 -21.16 15.44 2.65
CA ILE A 21 -20.07 14.43 2.60
C ILE A 21 -18.91 14.90 1.74
N LEU A 22 -19.19 15.45 0.56
CA LEU A 22 -18.14 15.89 -0.36
C LEU A 22 -17.40 17.13 0.16
N LYS A 23 -18.08 17.98 0.92
CA LYS A 23 -17.44 19.08 1.66
C LYS A 23 -16.45 18.56 2.70
N GLU A 24 -16.75 17.45 3.35
CA GLU A 24 -15.85 16.81 4.32
C GLU A 24 -14.69 16.06 3.64
N ALA A 25 -14.84 15.64 2.38
CA ALA A 25 -13.86 14.82 1.66
C ALA A 25 -12.46 15.46 1.50
N SER A 26 -12.36 16.80 1.52
CA SER A 26 -11.09 17.52 1.41
C SER A 26 -10.22 17.38 2.67
N ALA A 27 -10.82 17.32 3.86
CA ALA A 27 -10.10 17.24 5.13
C ALA A 27 -9.19 15.99 5.25
N PRO A 28 -9.66 14.74 4.99
CA PRO A 28 -8.79 13.58 5.02
C PRO A 28 -7.74 13.60 3.89
N TYR A 29 -8.05 14.20 2.74
CA TYR A 29 -7.06 14.36 1.67
C TYR A 29 -5.90 15.28 2.09
N GLU A 30 -6.21 16.45 2.66
CA GLU A 30 -5.17 17.37 3.16
C GLU A 30 -4.32 16.73 4.27
N LYS A 31 -4.96 15.96 5.15
CA LYS A 31 -4.26 15.18 6.18
C LYS A 31 -3.33 14.14 5.55
N ALA A 32 -3.79 13.42 4.52
CA ALA A 32 -2.98 12.44 3.82
C ALA A 32 -1.79 13.08 3.08
N ILE A 33 -1.97 14.23 2.42
CA ILE A 33 -0.89 14.97 1.78
C ILE A 33 0.15 15.45 2.79
N ARG A 34 -0.29 15.93 3.96
CA ARG A 34 0.62 16.36 5.03
C ARG A 34 1.47 15.18 5.52
N ALA A 35 0.83 14.06 5.82
CA ALA A 35 1.52 12.83 6.22
C ALA A 35 2.47 12.32 5.13
N ALA A 36 2.07 12.38 3.87
CA ALA A 36 2.91 12.02 2.73
C ALA A 36 4.17 12.91 2.63
N ARG A 37 4.04 14.23 2.86
CA ARG A 37 5.18 15.15 2.92
C ARG A 37 6.07 14.92 4.14
N GLU A 38 5.51 14.52 5.27
CA GLU A 38 6.31 14.13 6.44
C GLU A 38 7.08 12.85 6.15
N TYR A 39 6.46 11.86 5.50
CA TYR A 39 7.10 10.61 5.09
C TYR A 39 8.31 10.85 4.19
N THR A 40 8.26 11.81 3.25
CA THR A 40 9.43 12.15 2.40
C THR A 40 10.66 12.63 3.17
N LYS A 41 10.50 13.08 4.42
CA LYS A 41 11.59 13.59 5.26
C LYS A 41 12.18 12.51 6.17
N VAL A 42 11.50 11.37 6.31
CA VAL A 42 11.95 10.29 7.19
C VAL A 42 13.05 9.52 6.49
N GLU A 43 14.20 9.40 7.15
CA GLU A 43 15.28 8.52 6.73
C GLU A 43 14.95 7.07 7.12
N GLY A 44 15.15 6.12 6.21
CA GLY A 44 14.83 4.72 6.46
C GLY A 44 15.33 3.79 5.37
N VAL A 45 15.21 2.48 5.61
CA VAL A 45 15.57 1.41 4.67
C VAL A 45 14.51 1.32 3.57
N SER A 46 14.46 2.32 2.70
CA SER A 46 13.62 2.34 1.52
C SER A 46 14.16 3.37 0.53
N LEU A 47 13.72 3.30 -0.72
CA LEU A 47 14.05 4.34 -1.68
C LEU A 47 13.39 5.66 -1.26
N SER A 48 14.08 6.76 -1.57
CA SER A 48 13.50 8.09 -1.49
C SER A 48 12.31 8.17 -2.47
N THR A 49 11.12 7.98 -1.94
CA THR A 49 9.87 8.12 -2.67
C THR A 49 9.33 9.52 -2.46
N LYS A 50 8.58 10.03 -3.45
CA LYS A 50 7.89 11.32 -3.36
C LYS A 50 6.37 11.10 -3.45
N PRO A 51 5.72 10.46 -2.46
CA PRO A 51 4.29 10.11 -2.50
C PRO A 51 3.36 11.24 -2.98
N PRO A 52 3.53 12.51 -2.56
CA PRO A 52 2.68 13.62 -3.02
C PRO A 52 2.69 13.84 -4.55
N ASP A 53 3.77 13.46 -5.23
CA ASP A 53 3.94 13.64 -6.68
C ASP A 53 3.33 12.49 -7.49
N HIS A 54 2.94 11.38 -6.84
CA HIS A 54 2.32 10.26 -7.53
C HIS A 54 0.96 10.67 -8.10
N CYS A 55 0.61 10.12 -9.26
CA CYS A 55 -0.61 10.48 -9.96
C CYS A 55 -1.88 10.25 -9.13
N PHE A 56 -1.87 9.27 -8.21
CA PHE A 56 -2.96 9.04 -7.25
C PHE A 56 -3.29 10.31 -6.45
N PHE A 57 -2.28 10.91 -5.81
CA PHE A 57 -2.46 12.14 -5.03
C PHE A 57 -2.77 13.33 -5.93
N ARG A 58 -2.21 13.40 -7.14
CA ARG A 58 -2.42 14.50 -8.08
C ARG A 58 -3.83 14.52 -8.68
N ARG A 59 -4.44 13.36 -8.93
CA ARG A 59 -5.76 13.24 -9.59
C ARG A 59 -6.93 13.37 -8.60
N LEU A 60 -6.74 12.99 -7.34
CA LEU A 60 -7.79 12.95 -6.34
C LEU A 60 -8.46 14.31 -6.05
N PRO A 61 -7.75 15.45 -5.95
CA PRO A 61 -8.36 16.78 -5.77
C PRO A 61 -9.37 17.12 -6.86
N GLY A 62 -8.96 16.94 -8.12
CA GLY A 62 -9.82 17.23 -9.26
C GLY A 62 -11.04 16.30 -9.30
N LEU A 63 -10.93 15.06 -8.80
CA LEU A 63 -12.07 14.16 -8.65
C LEU A 63 -13.03 14.64 -7.55
N ILE A 64 -12.51 15.03 -6.37
CA ILE A 64 -13.31 15.57 -5.27
C ILE A 64 -14.08 16.82 -5.74
N GLU A 65 -13.39 17.77 -6.35
CA GLU A 65 -13.99 19.04 -6.80
C GLU A 65 -15.06 18.83 -7.88
N ARG A 66 -14.77 18.02 -8.92
CA ARG A 66 -15.75 17.72 -9.97
C ARG A 66 -17.01 17.07 -9.42
N THR A 67 -16.86 16.15 -8.47
CA THR A 67 -17.98 15.45 -7.85
C THR A 67 -18.76 16.40 -6.93
N HIS A 68 -18.08 17.23 -6.16
CA HIS A 68 -18.70 18.24 -5.29
C HIS A 68 -19.56 19.22 -6.11
N ASN A 69 -18.99 19.76 -7.18
CA ASN A 69 -19.68 20.69 -8.08
C ASN A 69 -20.88 20.03 -8.77
N LYS A 70 -20.83 18.72 -9.06
CA LYS A 70 -21.97 17.95 -9.56
C LYS A 70 -23.09 17.90 -8.51
N CYS A 71 -22.78 17.49 -7.28
CA CYS A 71 -23.77 17.40 -6.20
C CYS A 71 -24.38 18.77 -5.84
N GLU A 72 -23.59 19.83 -5.80
CA GLU A 72 -24.10 21.19 -5.57
C GLU A 72 -25.03 21.64 -6.68
N ARG A 73 -24.66 21.41 -7.94
CA ARG A 73 -25.51 21.75 -9.09
C ARG A 73 -26.83 20.99 -9.07
N GLU A 74 -26.80 19.68 -8.82
CA GLU A 74 -28.03 18.89 -8.75
C GLU A 74 -28.90 19.29 -7.56
N ASN A 75 -28.31 19.54 -6.39
CA ASN A 75 -29.06 20.02 -5.25
C ASN A 75 -29.63 21.43 -5.50
N GLY A 76 -28.90 22.30 -6.19
CA GLY A 76 -29.32 23.66 -6.50
C GLY A 76 -30.37 23.78 -7.59
N LEU A 77 -30.44 22.82 -8.53
CA LEU A 77 -31.35 22.87 -9.68
C LEU A 77 -32.54 21.91 -9.58
N ILE A 78 -32.40 20.78 -8.88
CA ILE A 78 -33.38 19.69 -8.90
C ILE A 78 -33.97 19.48 -7.50
N TYR A 79 -33.12 19.24 -6.50
CA TYR A 79 -33.60 18.70 -5.21
C TYR A 79 -33.93 19.77 -4.16
N HIS A 80 -33.21 20.89 -4.16
CA HIS A 80 -33.32 21.98 -3.20
C HIS A 80 -33.33 21.52 -1.72
N GLN A 81 -32.60 20.45 -1.42
CA GLN A 81 -32.54 19.90 -0.07
C GLN A 81 -31.62 20.75 0.82
N LYS A 82 -32.00 20.88 2.09
CA LYS A 82 -31.11 21.49 3.08
C LYS A 82 -29.86 20.64 3.26
N VAL A 83 -28.70 21.28 3.18
CA VAL A 83 -27.42 20.64 3.43
C VAL A 83 -27.24 20.49 4.95
N PRO A 84 -27.08 19.26 5.47
CA PRO A 84 -26.79 19.05 6.90
C PRO A 84 -25.47 19.70 7.31
N SER A 85 -25.39 20.21 8.54
CA SER A 85 -24.14 20.78 9.07
C SER A 85 -23.08 19.73 9.38
N VAL A 86 -23.52 18.50 9.70
CA VAL A 86 -22.68 17.35 10.01
C VAL A 86 -22.87 16.32 8.91
N ALA A 87 -21.77 15.81 8.37
CA ALA A 87 -21.83 14.79 7.34
C ALA A 87 -22.43 13.48 7.89
N PRO A 88 -23.24 12.76 7.09
CA PRO A 88 -23.68 11.41 7.42
C PRO A 88 -22.49 10.49 7.69
N PHE A 89 -22.68 9.54 8.61
CA PHE A 89 -21.70 8.51 8.89
C PHE A 89 -21.53 7.56 7.68
N LEU A 90 -20.28 7.15 7.43
CA LEU A 90 -19.90 6.23 6.35
C LEU A 90 -20.13 4.78 6.80
N GLU A 91 -21.34 4.26 6.64
CA GLU A 91 -21.69 2.86 6.91
C GLU A 91 -21.53 1.97 5.66
N ILE A 92 -20.34 1.96 5.07
CA ILE A 92 -20.10 1.17 3.85
C ILE A 92 -19.39 -0.13 4.21
N LYS A 93 -20.03 -1.26 3.89
CA LYS A 93 -19.40 -2.59 3.89
C LYS A 93 -19.26 -3.06 2.45
N ALA A 94 -18.05 -3.37 2.03
CA ALA A 94 -17.81 -3.96 0.72
C ALA A 94 -18.31 -5.41 0.72
N GLU A 95 -19.20 -5.75 -0.20
CA GLU A 95 -19.68 -7.13 -0.37
C GLU A 95 -18.73 -7.98 -1.21
N TYR A 96 -17.99 -7.33 -2.11
CA TYR A 96 -17.09 -7.98 -3.06
C TYR A 96 -15.71 -7.30 -3.05
N GLY A 97 -14.68 -8.02 -3.48
CA GLY A 97 -13.34 -7.46 -3.70
C GLY A 97 -12.49 -7.27 -2.42
N ILE A 98 -12.92 -7.82 -1.29
CA ILE A 98 -12.07 -7.86 -0.08
C ILE A 98 -10.93 -8.85 -0.34
N ALA A 99 -9.70 -8.36 -0.32
CA ALA A 99 -8.52 -9.19 -0.51
C ALA A 99 -8.38 -10.18 0.65
N ALA A 100 -8.26 -11.47 0.31
CA ALA A 100 -7.93 -12.54 1.25
C ALA A 100 -6.45 -12.93 1.07
N PRO A 101 -5.70 -13.21 2.16
CA PRO A 101 -4.35 -13.73 2.06
C PRO A 101 -4.35 -15.04 1.27
N LYS A 102 -3.50 -15.13 0.24
CA LYS A 102 -3.22 -16.41 -0.43
C LYS A 102 -2.13 -17.13 0.36
N GLU A 103 -2.42 -18.33 0.85
CA GLU A 103 -1.39 -19.17 1.45
C GLU A 103 -0.34 -19.56 0.40
N PRO A 104 0.96 -19.51 0.75
CA PRO A 104 2.00 -19.94 -0.17
C PRO A 104 1.89 -21.45 -0.39
N GLU A 105 2.08 -21.86 -1.64
CA GLU A 105 2.21 -23.28 -1.99
C GLU A 105 3.60 -23.74 -1.54
N LEU A 106 3.69 -24.27 -0.33
CA LEU A 106 4.92 -24.85 0.19
C LEU A 106 5.06 -26.26 -0.36
N ASN A 107 6.10 -26.50 -1.15
CA ASN A 107 6.47 -27.87 -1.51
C ASN A 107 7.27 -28.49 -0.36
N PHE A 108 6.67 -29.48 0.31
CA PHE A 108 7.31 -30.26 1.37
C PHE A 108 7.97 -31.54 0.84
N GLU A 109 8.00 -31.76 -0.47
CA GLU A 109 8.75 -32.85 -1.07
C GLU A 109 10.25 -32.65 -0.82
N LEU A 110 10.89 -33.69 -0.28
CA LEU A 110 12.31 -33.68 -0.02
C LEU A 110 13.06 -33.67 -1.36
N ASP A 111 13.79 -32.59 -1.65
CA ASP A 111 14.61 -32.47 -2.85
C ASP A 111 15.58 -33.68 -2.94
N PRO A 112 15.72 -34.32 -4.11
CA PRO A 112 16.61 -35.47 -4.27
C PRO A 112 18.03 -35.24 -3.76
N ARG A 113 18.55 -34.01 -3.83
CA ARG A 113 19.88 -33.64 -3.32
C ARG A 113 20.02 -33.86 -1.80
N TRP A 114 18.92 -33.71 -1.05
CA TRP A 114 18.92 -34.00 0.39
C TRP A 114 18.95 -35.49 0.70
N LYS A 115 18.44 -36.36 -0.19
CA LYS A 115 18.44 -37.82 0.05
C LYS A 115 19.87 -38.37 0.12
N ASP A 116 20.71 -37.95 -0.82
CA ASP A 116 22.12 -38.40 -0.88
C ASP A 116 22.97 -37.74 0.22
N ALA A 117 22.73 -36.45 0.49
CA ALA A 117 23.45 -35.71 1.51
C ALA A 117 23.16 -36.22 2.93
N TYR A 118 21.95 -36.74 3.19
CA TYR A 118 21.57 -37.23 4.52
C TYR A 118 22.41 -38.42 4.97
N VAL A 119 22.86 -39.28 4.04
CA VAL A 119 23.74 -40.43 4.33
C VAL A 119 25.10 -39.98 4.84
N GLY A 120 25.59 -38.83 4.37
CA GLY A 120 26.84 -38.22 4.84
C GLY A 120 26.72 -37.53 6.20
N PHE A 121 25.50 -37.35 6.72
CA PHE A 121 25.25 -36.65 7.97
C PHE A 121 25.30 -37.61 9.17
N ASP A 122 26.50 -37.92 9.63
CA ASP A 122 26.76 -38.80 10.76
C ASP A 122 26.56 -38.08 12.10
N THR A 123 25.40 -38.27 12.74
CA THR A 123 25.05 -37.63 14.02
C THR A 123 25.96 -38.02 15.18
N SER A 124 26.65 -39.16 15.10
CA SER A 124 27.57 -39.61 16.15
C SER A 124 28.86 -38.78 16.16
N LYS A 125 29.28 -38.27 14.99
CA LYS A 125 30.44 -37.39 14.84
C LYS A 125 30.13 -35.92 15.13
N VAL A 126 28.85 -35.55 15.26
CA VAL A 126 28.44 -34.17 15.57
C VAL A 126 28.95 -33.75 16.94
N VAL A 127 28.85 -34.63 17.95
CA VAL A 127 29.34 -34.34 19.31
C VAL A 127 30.86 -34.22 19.32
N GLU A 128 31.59 -35.11 18.64
CA GLU A 128 33.04 -35.03 18.50
C GLU A 128 33.51 -33.77 17.73
N ASN A 129 32.80 -33.37 16.67
CA ASN A 129 33.13 -32.17 15.90
C ASN A 129 32.81 -30.86 16.65
N ILE A 130 31.76 -30.83 17.48
CA ILE A 130 31.46 -29.67 18.34
C ILE A 130 32.52 -29.53 19.43
N LEU A 131 32.95 -30.65 20.03
CA LEU A 131 33.98 -30.67 21.07
C LEU A 131 35.39 -30.39 20.52
N SER A 132 35.70 -30.80 19.28
CA SER A 132 36.99 -30.55 18.64
C SER A 132 37.11 -29.14 18.02
N ASN A 133 36.03 -28.58 17.47
CA ASN A 133 36.02 -27.20 16.99
C ASN A 133 36.11 -26.15 18.10
N SER A 134 35.79 -26.51 19.36
CA SER A 134 36.10 -25.67 20.53
C SER A 134 37.60 -25.46 20.74
N LYS A 135 38.47 -26.29 20.17
CA LYS A 135 39.94 -26.17 20.29
C LYS A 135 40.61 -25.50 19.09
N ASN A 136 39.93 -25.42 17.94
CA ASN A 136 40.44 -24.82 16.70
C ASN A 136 39.65 -23.56 16.30
N SER A 137 39.29 -22.71 17.26
CA SER A 137 38.64 -21.42 17.03
C SER A 137 39.64 -20.32 16.60
N LYS A 138 40.54 -20.65 15.68
CA LYS A 138 41.32 -19.67 14.91
C LYS A 138 41.20 -20.12 13.45
N ASP A 139 40.76 -19.22 12.59
CA ASP A 139 40.76 -19.37 11.12
C ASP A 139 39.48 -19.83 10.42
N HIS A 140 38.31 -19.46 10.94
CA HIS A 140 37.19 -19.10 10.05
C HIS A 140 36.66 -17.71 10.37
N LYS A 141 37.49 -16.71 10.03
CA LYS A 141 37.03 -15.34 9.79
C LYS A 141 36.38 -15.30 8.40
N HIS A 142 35.28 -16.03 8.20
CA HIS A 142 34.35 -15.68 7.14
C HIS A 142 33.53 -14.51 7.66
N SER A 143 34.01 -13.31 7.36
CA SER A 143 33.20 -12.09 7.39
C SER A 143 32.14 -12.20 6.30
N GLY A 144 31.10 -12.99 6.55
CA GLY A 144 29.81 -12.77 5.93
C GLY A 144 29.19 -11.59 6.63
N THR A 145 29.26 -10.44 6.00
CA THR A 145 28.55 -9.20 6.32
C THR A 145 27.07 -9.53 6.56
N LYS A 146 26.70 -9.75 7.83
CA LYS A 146 25.30 -9.96 8.27
C LYS A 146 24.45 -8.68 8.23
N ASP A 147 25.01 -7.60 7.70
CA ASP A 147 24.37 -6.30 7.50
C ASP A 147 24.68 -5.77 6.10
N GLU A 148 24.67 -6.62 5.06
CA GLU A 148 24.60 -6.07 3.71
C GLU A 148 23.25 -5.38 3.56
N PRO A 149 23.22 -4.05 3.37
CA PRO A 149 21.97 -3.34 3.16
C PRO A 149 21.31 -3.98 1.94
N VAL A 150 20.09 -4.51 2.12
CA VAL A 150 19.30 -5.05 1.01
C VAL A 150 19.36 -4.02 -0.11
N GLU A 151 19.89 -4.41 -1.26
CA GLU A 151 20.04 -3.48 -2.38
C GLU A 151 18.67 -2.88 -2.66
N PRO A 152 18.52 -1.55 -2.64
CA PRO A 152 17.25 -0.91 -2.85
C PRO A 152 16.70 -1.36 -4.22
N VAL A 153 15.53 -1.99 -4.22
CA VAL A 153 14.84 -2.41 -5.44
C VAL A 153 14.75 -1.22 -6.38
N ARG A 154 15.38 -1.28 -7.55
CA ARG A 154 15.32 -0.19 -8.53
C ARG A 154 13.93 -0.13 -9.15
N GLU A 155 13.00 0.51 -8.45
CA GLU A 155 11.70 0.86 -9.00
C GLU A 155 11.88 1.89 -10.12
N MET A 156 11.05 1.80 -11.16
CA MET A 156 11.14 2.71 -12.29
C MET A 156 10.86 4.15 -11.85
N PRO A 157 11.60 5.14 -12.37
CA PRO A 157 11.39 6.54 -12.02
C PRO A 157 9.97 6.97 -12.38
N ILE A 158 9.29 7.59 -11.42
CA ILE A 158 7.95 8.15 -11.61
C ILE A 158 8.09 9.39 -12.49
N PHE A 159 7.60 9.30 -13.71
CA PHE A 159 7.65 10.41 -14.67
C PHE A 159 6.60 11.46 -14.33
N SER A 160 6.98 12.73 -14.28
CA SER A 160 6.11 13.83 -13.83
C SER A 160 5.16 14.38 -14.91
N THR A 161 4.92 13.68 -16.03
CA THR A 161 4.10 14.14 -17.19
C THR A 161 3.52 12.96 -17.99
N ASP A 162 2.99 13.21 -19.21
CA ASP A 162 2.26 12.38 -20.20
C ASP A 162 2.56 10.86 -20.34
N LYS A 163 3.57 10.34 -19.66
CA LYS A 163 3.88 8.92 -19.50
C LYS A 163 3.20 8.25 -18.31
N ASP A 164 2.37 8.98 -17.56
CA ASP A 164 1.57 8.38 -16.49
C ASP A 164 0.72 7.21 -17.01
N PRO A 165 0.64 6.09 -16.29
CA PRO A 165 -0.24 5.00 -16.66
C PRO A 165 -1.69 5.50 -16.78
N LYS A 166 -2.41 4.96 -17.78
CA LYS A 166 -3.83 5.27 -18.00
C LYS A 166 -4.77 4.65 -16.96
N ASN A 167 -4.25 3.93 -15.96
CA ASN A 167 -5.05 3.42 -14.85
C ASN A 167 -5.24 4.49 -13.76
N ASP A 168 -6.26 4.36 -12.93
CA ASP A 168 -6.65 5.40 -11.96
C ASP A 168 -5.58 5.67 -10.87
N SER A 169 -4.80 4.64 -10.52
CA SER A 169 -3.81 4.68 -9.44
C SER A 169 -2.40 5.04 -9.91
N GLY A 170 -2.09 4.92 -11.20
CA GLY A 170 -0.72 4.96 -11.75
C GLY A 170 0.19 3.85 -11.26
N CYS A 171 -0.34 2.90 -10.48
CA CYS A 171 0.43 1.78 -9.97
C CYS A 171 0.39 0.67 -11.01
N VAL A 172 1.55 0.27 -11.51
CA VAL A 172 1.71 -0.90 -12.38
C VAL A 172 2.44 -1.94 -11.54
N ILE A 173 1.77 -3.04 -11.21
CA ILE A 173 2.43 -4.18 -10.57
C ILE A 173 3.23 -4.87 -11.67
N SER A 174 4.54 -4.71 -11.62
CA SER A 174 5.52 -5.39 -12.49
C SER A 174 5.88 -6.76 -11.95
#